data_AF-A0A4Z2EE23-F1
#
_entry.id   AF-A0A4Z2EE23-F1
#
_cell.length_a   1.000
_cell.length_b   1.000
_cell.length_c   1.000
_cell.angle_alpha   90.00
_cell.angle_beta   90.00
_cell.angle_gamma   90.00
#
_symmetry.space_group_name_H-M   'P 1'
#
loop_
_entity.id
_entity.type
_entity.pdbx_description
1 polymer ?
#
loop_
_entity_poly.entity_id
_entity_poly.type
_entity_poly.pdbx_seq_one_letter_code
_entity_poly.pdbx_strand_id
1 'polypeptide(L)' 'MLCVCVAAGDFKAFYLRGKAHAEVWNEAEARQDFSRVLDLDPGMRKAVKRDLAVLNMRMEEKNHEDRDKYRGMF' A
#
# COMPACT_ATOMS: atom_id res chain seq x y z
N MET A 1 15.35 -11.05 -8.54
CA MET A 1 14.77 -11.92 -9.59
C MET A 1 13.47 -12.51 -9.08
N LEU A 2 12.40 -11.71 -9.04
CA LEU A 2 11.03 -12.24 -9.06
C LEU A 2 10.34 -11.56 -10.23
N CYS A 3 10.60 -12.11 -11.42
CA CYS A 3 9.84 -11.82 -12.61
C CYS A 3 8.50 -12.56 -12.44
N VAL A 4 7.56 -11.96 -11.72
CA VAL A 4 6.17 -12.43 -11.80
C VAL A 4 5.66 -11.96 -13.15
N CYS A 5 5.63 -12.90 -14.08
CA CYS A 5 4.89 -12.84 -15.33
C CYS A 5 3.40 -12.64 -15.00
N VAL A 6 2.99 -11.41 -14.69
CA VAL A 6 1.57 -11.07 -14.50
C VAL A 6 0.95 -11.09 -15.89
N ALA A 7 0.06 -12.06 -16.09
CA ALA A 7 -0.82 -12.10 -17.24
C ALA A 7 -1.58 -10.77 -17.33
N ALA A 8 -1.47 -10.15 -18.50
CA ALA A 8 -2.03 -8.84 -18.81
C ALA A 8 -3.56 -8.86 -18.71
N GLY A 9 -4.14 -7.91 -17.96
CA GLY A 9 -5.54 -7.52 -18.17
C GLY A 9 -6.35 -7.06 -16.98
N ASP A 10 -6.01 -7.41 -15.74
CA ASP A 10 -6.94 -7.25 -14.62
C ASP A 10 -6.44 -6.33 -13.50
N PHE A 11 -7.34 -5.49 -12.97
CA PHE A 11 -7.15 -4.73 -11.71
C PHE A 11 -6.63 -5.63 -10.57
N LYS A 12 -6.94 -6.94 -10.61
CA LYS A 12 -6.43 -7.95 -9.68
C LYS A 12 -4.91 -8.03 -9.67
N ALA A 13 -4.25 -7.89 -10.82
CA ALA A 13 -2.80 -7.98 -10.89
C ALA A 13 -2.12 -6.78 -10.20
N PHE A 14 -2.64 -5.57 -10.43
CA PHE A 14 -2.20 -4.38 -9.71
C PHE A 14 -2.49 -4.48 -8.21
N TYR A 15 -3.63 -5.07 -7.83
CA TYR A 15 -3.97 -5.28 -6.42
C TYR A 15 -3.02 -6.27 -5.75
N LEU A 16 -2.67 -7.38 -6.40
CA LEU A 16 -1.69 -8.35 -5.88
C LEU A 16 -0.29 -7.74 -5.77
N ARG A 17 0.13 -6.94 -6.75
CA ARG A 17 1.42 -6.24 -6.70
C ARG A 17 1.47 -5.20 -5.58
N GLY A 18 0.40 -4.42 -5.42
CA GLY A 18 0.24 -3.48 -4.32
C GLY A 18 0.28 -4.17 -2.95
N LYS A 19 -0.32 -5.36 -2.83
CA LYS A 19 -0.22 -6.18 -1.62
C LYS A 19 1.21 -6.67 -1.36
N ALA A 20 1.93 -7.11 -2.38
CA ALA A 20 3.33 -7.50 -2.23
C ALA A 20 4.20 -6.32 -1.78
N HIS A 21 3.99 -5.12 -2.36
CA HIS A 21 4.67 -3.89 -1.91
C HIS A 21 4.29 -3.49 -0.48
N ALA A 22 3.03 -3.71 -0.09
CA ALA A 22 2.58 -3.51 1.29
C ALA A 22 3.30 -4.44 2.28
N GLU A 23 3.60 -5.69 1.90
CA GLU A 23 4.40 -6.60 2.74
C GLU A 23 5.89 -6.22 2.79
N VAL A 24 6.41 -5.59 1.73
CA VAL A 24 7.79 -5.10 1.64
C VAL A 24 7.94 -3.67 2.22
N TRP A 25 6.89 -3.12 2.85
CA TRP A 25 6.88 -1.81 3.51
C TRP A 25 7.07 -0.60 2.57
N ASN A 26 6.81 -0.79 1.27
CA ASN A 26 6.91 0.26 0.26
C ASN A 26 5.54 0.95 0.07
N GLU A 27 5.24 1.95 0.92
CA GLU A 27 3.98 2.69 0.88
C GLU A 27 3.77 3.42 -0.45
N ALA A 28 4.82 4.06 -0.98
CA ALA A 28 4.75 4.86 -2.19
C ALA A 28 4.36 4.00 -3.40
N GLU A 29 5.05 2.88 -3.62
CA GLU A 29 4.71 1.95 -4.70
C GLU A 29 3.37 1.26 -4.48
N ALA A 30 3.05 0.85 -3.24
CA ALA A 30 1.75 0.25 -2.92
C ALA A 30 0.59 1.20 -3.23
N ARG A 31 0.69 2.48 -2.84
CA ARG A 31 -0.30 3.52 -3.17
C ARG A 31 -0.46 3.71 -4.67
N GLN A 32 0.64 3.73 -5.42
CA GLN A 32 0.60 3.91 -6.87
C GLN A 32 -0.12 2.75 -7.56
N ASP A 33 0.16 1.53 -7.14
CA ASP A 33 -0.50 0.33 -7.66
C ASP A 33 -1.98 0.29 -7.30
N PHE A 34 -2.31 0.60 -6.05
CA PHE A 34 -3.69 0.72 -5.62
C PHE A 34 -4.44 1.84 -6.35
N SER A 35 -3.81 2.97 -6.66
CA SER A 35 -4.43 4.02 -7.46
C SER A 35 -4.81 3.53 -8.86
N ARG A 36 -3.98 2.68 -9.49
CA ARG A 36 -4.30 2.05 -10.77
C ARG A 36 -5.45 1.05 -10.65
N VAL A 37 -5.54 0.32 -9.54
CA VAL A 37 -6.70 -0.55 -9.26
C VAL A 37 -7.99 0.27 -9.20
N LEU A 38 -7.96 1.45 -8.57
CA LEU A 38 -9.14 2.32 -8.45
C LEU A 38 -9.57 2.96 -9.76
N ASP A 39 -8.61 3.23 -10.65
CA ASP A 39 -8.87 3.78 -11.98
C ASP A 39 -9.56 2.75 -12.88
N LEU A 40 -9.19 1.47 -12.73
CA LEU A 40 -9.77 0.34 -13.45
C LEU A 40 -11.10 -0.14 -12.86
N ASP A 41 -11.18 -0.28 -11.53
CA ASP A 41 -12.39 -0.66 -10.80
C ASP A 41 -12.61 0.23 -9.56
N PRO A 42 -13.50 1.24 -9.65
CA PRO A 42 -13.84 2.07 -8.51
C PRO A 42 -14.64 1.32 -7.42
N GLY A 43 -15.21 0.15 -7.72
CA GLY A 43 -15.91 -0.71 -6.76
C GLY A 43 -14.99 -1.24 -5.66
N MET A 44 -13.72 -1.46 -5.99
CA MET A 44 -12.70 -1.95 -5.06
C MET A 44 -12.17 -0.88 -4.08
N ARG A 45 -12.64 0.37 -4.17
CA ARG A 45 -12.20 1.49 -3.32
C ARG A 45 -12.28 1.21 -1.83
N LYS A 46 -13.29 0.47 -1.39
CA LYS A 46 -13.41 0.03 0.02
C LYS A 46 -12.35 -0.99 0.41
N ALA A 47 -12.03 -1.95 -0.46
CA ALA A 47 -11.01 -2.96 -0.19
C ALA A 47 -9.61 -2.33 -0.15
N VAL A 48 -9.27 -1.57 -1.19
CA VAL A 48 -8.00 -0.82 -1.31
C VAL A 48 -7.77 0.10 -0.10
N LYS A 49 -8.80 0.85 0.33
CA LYS A 49 -8.68 1.70 1.53
C LYS A 49 -8.41 0.90 2.80
N ARG A 50 -8.98 -0.30 2.95
CA ARG A 50 -8.72 -1.17 4.11
C ARG A 50 -7.28 -1.68 4.08
N ASP A 51 -6.80 -2.17 2.95
CA ASP A 51 -5.40 -2.62 2.83
C ASP A 51 -4.40 -1.48 3.08
N LEU A 52 -4.66 -0.29 2.52
CA LEU A 52 -3.86 0.90 2.81
C LEU A 52 -3.92 1.32 4.28
N ALA A 53 -5.08 1.21 4.93
CA ALA A 53 -5.21 1.51 6.35
C ALA A 53 -4.44 0.50 7.22
N VAL A 54 -4.43 -0.79 6.87
CA VAL A 54 -3.63 -1.80 7.58
C VAL A 54 -2.13 -1.56 7.40
N LEU A 55 -1.70 -1.19 6.18
CA LEU A 55 -0.32 -0.79 5.91
C LEU A 55 0.07 0.44 6.73
N ASN A 56 -0.77 1.47 6.70
CA ASN A 56 -0.56 2.70 7.48
C ASN A 56 -0.57 2.41 8.97
N MET A 57 -1.47 1.59 9.51
CA MET A 57 -1.48 1.25 10.94
C MET A 57 -0.17 0.59 11.37
N ARG A 58 0.34 -0.39 10.59
CA ARG A 58 1.65 -1.03 10.88
C ARG A 58 2.81 -0.04 10.79
N MET A 59 2.73 0.96 9.92
CA MET A 59 3.73 2.02 9.78
C MET A 59 3.59 3.11 10.84
N GLU A 60 2.37 3.50 11.21
CA GLU A 60 2.06 4.52 12.22
C GLU A 60 2.40 4.02 13.61
N GLU A 61 2.30 2.72 13.90
CA GLU A 61 2.83 2.14 15.13
C GLU A 61 4.34 2.41 15.28
N LYS A 62 5.08 2.38 14.17
CA LYS A 62 6.51 2.74 14.11
C LYS A 62 6.74 4.26 14.04
N ASN A 63 5.90 5.00 13.33
CA ASN A 63 6.08 6.44 13.08
C ASN A 63 5.54 7.33 14.22
N HIS A 64 4.62 6.82 15.04
CA HIS A 64 4.14 7.49 16.25
C HIS A 64 5.24 7.49 17.33
N GLU A 65 6.14 6.49 17.34
CA GLU A 65 7.38 6.57 18.13
C GLU A 65 8.32 7.68 17.63
N ASP A 66 8.45 7.87 16.31
CA ASP A 66 9.30 8.91 15.73
C ASP A 66 8.73 10.34 15.93
N ARG A 67 7.43 10.57 15.69
CA ARG A 67 6.83 11.91 15.89
C ARG A 67 6.84 12.36 17.34
N ASP A 68 6.60 11.46 18.29
CA ASP A 68 6.61 11.81 19.71
C ASP A 68 8.06 12.06 20.20
N LYS A 69 9.05 11.32 19.67
CA LYS A 69 10.48 11.63 19.89
C LYS A 69 10.90 13.00 19.38
N TYR A 70 10.47 13.40 18.19
CA TYR A 70 10.84 14.71 17.62
C TYR A 70 10.07 15.88 18.22
N ARG A 71 8.95 15.64 18.89
CA ARG A 71 8.15 16.69 19.55
C ARG A 71 8.65 17.02 20.96
N GLY A 72 9.49 16.18 21.56
CA GLY A 72 10.16 16.42 22.85
C GLY A 72 11.59 16.98 22.76
N MET A 73 12.08 17.31 21.56
CA MET A 73 13.43 17.85 21.32
C MET A 73 13.47 19.36 21.03
N PHE A 74 12.37 20.08 21.27
CA PHE A 74 12.30 21.55 21.27
C PHE A 74 11.77 22.09 22.59
#